data_AF-A0A0P7UWP7-F1
#
_entry.id   AF-A0A0P7UWP7-F1
#
_cell.length_a   1.000
_cell.length_b   1.000
_cell.length_c   1.000
_cell.angle_alpha   90.00
_cell.angle_beta   90.00
_cell.angle_gamma   90.00
#
_symmetry.space_group_name_H-M   'P 1'
#
loop_
_entity.id
_entity.type
_entity.pdbx_description
1 polymer ?
#
loop_
_entity_poly.entity_id
_entity_poly.type
_entity_poly.pdbx_seq_one_letter_code
_entity_poly.pdbx_strand_id
1 'polypeptide(L)'
;MSSSPVALKKLRKIYQSSIKPLEQVYRYNELRQHEISEAEISSKPMVLFLGPWSTGKSTMINYLLGLQDTPQELYTGAEPTTSEFTVITHGEKVRTIEGIVMAADSARSFSPLERFGQNFLEKLVGIEMPHKLLERVTIVDTPGIIENRKQQERGSENTISIEGMLEGS
;
A
#
# COMPACT_ATOMS: atom_id res chain seq x y z
N MET A 1 16.46 -21.57 1.07
CA MET A 1 17.01 -21.08 -0.21
C MET A 1 16.63 -19.61 -0.36
N SER A 2 17.57 -18.68 -0.07
CA SER A 2 17.34 -17.23 -0.17
C SER A 2 17.83 -16.72 -1.52
N SER A 3 16.95 -16.74 -2.53
CA SER A 3 17.28 -16.29 -3.90
C SER A 3 17.39 -14.77 -4.07
N SER A 4 17.35 -13.98 -2.98
CA SER A 4 16.97 -12.55 -3.04
C SER A 4 18.11 -11.56 -3.35
N PRO A 5 19.32 -11.62 -2.73
CA PRO A 5 20.28 -10.51 -2.88
C PRO A 5 21.02 -10.46 -4.23
N VAL A 6 21.37 -11.62 -4.78
CA VAL A 6 22.18 -11.71 -6.01
C VAL A 6 21.33 -11.37 -7.24
N ALA A 7 20.09 -11.82 -7.28
CA ALA A 7 19.15 -11.52 -8.35
C ALA A 7 18.82 -10.02 -8.40
N LEU A 8 18.48 -9.42 -7.26
CA LEU A 8 18.21 -7.98 -7.16
C LEU A 8 19.44 -7.13 -7.53
N LYS A 9 20.64 -7.53 -7.10
CA LYS A 9 21.89 -6.85 -7.49
C LYS A 9 22.14 -6.93 -9.00
N LYS A 10 21.82 -8.07 -9.63
CA LYS A 10 21.93 -8.23 -11.08
C LYS A 10 20.88 -7.40 -11.82
N LEU A 11 19.64 -7.39 -11.34
CA LEU A 11 18.56 -6.57 -11.87
C LEU A 11 18.91 -5.08 -11.83
N ARG A 12 19.39 -4.60 -10.67
CA ARG A 12 19.88 -3.23 -10.51
C ARG A 12 20.99 -2.89 -11.50
N LYS A 13 21.97 -3.79 -11.66
CA LYS A 13 23.06 -3.61 -12.62
C LYS A 13 22.53 -3.45 -14.05
N ILE A 14 21.60 -4.31 -14.47
CA ILE A 14 20.99 -4.26 -15.81
C ILE A 14 20.21 -2.95 -16.00
N TYR A 15 19.40 -2.56 -15.02
CA TYR A 15 18.63 -1.31 -15.09
C TYR A 15 19.57 -0.10 -15.28
N GLN A 16 20.62 0.02 -14.47
CA GLN A 16 21.56 1.13 -14.52
C GLN A 16 22.42 1.13 -15.79
N SER A 17 22.89 -0.03 -16.27
CA SER A 17 23.81 -0.09 -17.41
C SER A 17 23.13 -0.06 -18.76
N SER A 18 21.87 -0.48 -18.85
CA SER A 18 21.22 -0.77 -20.13
C SER A 18 19.89 -0.08 -20.32
N ILE A 19 19.07 0.06 -19.27
CA ILE A 19 17.72 0.65 -19.39
C ILE A 19 17.79 2.17 -19.19
N LYS A 20 18.36 2.63 -18.07
CA LYS A 20 18.43 4.06 -17.72
C LYS A 20 19.06 4.95 -18.80
N PRO A 21 20.15 4.55 -19.50
CA PRO A 21 20.68 5.36 -20.59
C PRO A 21 19.71 5.52 -21.77
N LEU A 22 18.92 4.49 -22.08
CA LEU A 22 17.90 4.56 -23.13
C LEU A 22 16.74 5.47 -22.70
N GLU A 23 16.30 5.38 -21.44
CA GLU A 23 15.28 6.28 -20.89
C GLU A 23 15.70 7.75 -21.04
N GLN A 24 16.97 8.06 -20.76
CA GLN A 24 17.51 9.42 -20.90
C GLN A 24 17.62 9.87 -22.36
N VAL A 25 18.17 9.03 -23.25
CA VAL A 25 18.37 9.38 -24.67
C VAL A 25 17.03 9.64 -25.37
N TYR A 26 16.02 8.83 -25.09
CA TYR A 26 14.69 8.98 -25.69
C TYR A 26 13.74 9.88 -24.90
N ARG A 27 14.22 10.54 -23.85
CA ARG A 27 13.40 11.36 -22.93
C ARG A 27 12.14 10.62 -22.48
N TYR A 28 12.29 9.33 -22.21
CA TYR A 28 11.19 8.43 -21.91
C TYR A 28 10.41 8.85 -20.66
N ASN A 29 11.06 9.58 -19.75
CA ASN A 29 10.46 10.14 -18.55
C ASN A 29 9.50 11.31 -18.87
N GLU A 30 9.62 11.96 -20.02
CA GLU A 30 8.61 12.94 -20.50
C GLU A 30 7.35 12.24 -21.03
N LEU A 31 7.44 10.94 -21.36
CA LEU A 31 6.35 10.13 -21.90
C LEU A 31 5.68 9.25 -20.82
N ARG A 32 6.35 9.02 -19.68
CA ARG A 32 5.83 8.22 -18.57
C ARG A 32 5.47 9.08 -17.37
N GLN A 33 4.44 8.68 -16.66
CA GLN A 33 4.00 9.34 -15.41
C GLN A 33 4.85 8.97 -14.18
N HIS A 34 5.79 8.03 -14.29
CA HIS A 34 6.55 7.51 -13.14
C HIS A 34 7.94 6.98 -13.54
N GLU A 35 8.97 7.40 -12.79
CA GLU A 35 10.34 6.87 -12.88
C GLU A 35 10.53 5.74 -11.86
N ILE A 36 11.07 4.60 -12.31
CA ILE A 36 11.31 3.46 -11.41
C ILE A 36 12.46 3.83 -10.44
N SER A 37 12.16 3.83 -9.15
CA SER A 37 13.15 4.15 -8.11
C SER A 37 13.92 2.90 -7.64
N GLU A 38 15.12 3.09 -7.09
CA GLU A 38 15.87 2.01 -6.45
C GLU A 38 15.13 1.42 -5.23
N ALA A 39 14.36 2.25 -4.53
CA ALA A 39 13.49 1.81 -3.43
C ALA A 39 12.40 0.85 -3.95
N GLU A 40 11.83 1.12 -5.12
CA GLU A 40 10.83 0.24 -5.75
C GLU A 40 11.45 -1.13 -6.13
N ILE A 41 12.66 -1.12 -6.70
CA ILE A 41 13.38 -2.36 -7.07
C ILE A 41 13.73 -3.22 -5.85
N SER A 42 14.07 -2.59 -4.73
CA SER A 42 14.51 -3.27 -3.50
C SER A 42 13.37 -3.52 -2.50
N SER A 43 12.17 -3.03 -2.78
CA SER A 43 11.00 -3.18 -1.92
C SER A 43 10.61 -4.64 -1.74
N LYS A 44 10.02 -4.97 -0.58
CA LYS A 44 9.42 -6.28 -0.35
C LYS A 44 8.22 -6.46 -1.30
N PRO A 45 7.94 -7.69 -1.76
CA PRO A 45 6.69 -7.98 -2.43
C PRO A 45 5.48 -7.49 -1.61
N MET A 46 4.53 -6.88 -2.31
CA MET A 46 3.28 -6.39 -1.71
C MET A 46 2.13 -7.36 -1.99
N VAL A 47 1.32 -7.64 -0.96
CA VAL A 47 0.07 -8.41 -1.06
C VAL A 47 -1.10 -7.47 -0.80
N LEU A 48 -1.91 -7.24 -1.83
CA LEU A 48 -3.05 -6.32 -1.78
C LEU A 48 -4.36 -7.10 -1.64
N PHE A 49 -5.15 -6.77 -0.62
CA PHE A 49 -6.48 -7.36 -0.42
C PHE A 49 -7.55 -6.47 -1.04
N LEU A 50 -8.17 -6.93 -2.12
CA LEU A 50 -9.24 -6.24 -2.82
C LEU A 50 -10.55 -7.02 -2.75
N GLY A 51 -11.66 -6.29 -2.64
CA GLY A 51 -12.98 -6.88 -2.73
C GLY A 51 -14.05 -6.01 -2.10
N PRO A 52 -15.32 -6.40 -2.26
CA PRO A 52 -16.46 -5.66 -1.73
C PRO A 52 -16.39 -5.45 -0.22
N TRP A 53 -17.21 -4.53 0.27
CA TRP A 53 -17.39 -4.37 1.71
C TRP A 53 -17.88 -5.67 2.36
N SER A 54 -17.40 -5.94 3.58
CA SER A 54 -17.78 -7.10 4.40
C SER A 54 -17.45 -8.49 3.83
N THR A 55 -16.46 -8.59 2.93
CA THR A 55 -15.96 -9.87 2.38
C THR A 55 -14.84 -10.53 3.18
N GLY A 56 -14.45 -9.96 4.33
CA GLY A 56 -13.48 -10.55 5.25
C GLY A 56 -12.01 -10.25 4.94
N LYS A 57 -11.70 -9.15 4.24
CA LYS A 57 -10.31 -8.71 3.94
C LYS A 57 -9.47 -8.54 5.21
N SER A 58 -9.88 -7.65 6.11
CA SER A 58 -9.20 -7.39 7.38
C SER A 58 -9.18 -8.64 8.29
N THR A 59 -10.26 -9.44 8.27
CA THR A 59 -10.31 -10.73 8.98
C THR A 59 -9.26 -11.72 8.48
N MET A 60 -9.07 -11.83 7.16
CA MET A 60 -8.03 -12.68 6.56
C MET A 60 -6.63 -12.20 6.96
N ILE A 61 -6.41 -10.88 7.01
CA ILE A 61 -5.14 -10.31 7.46
C ILE A 61 -4.89 -10.64 8.94
N ASN A 62 -5.88 -10.43 9.81
CA ASN A 62 -5.78 -10.81 11.22
C ASN A 62 -5.48 -12.30 11.39
N TYR A 63 -6.09 -13.15 10.56
CA TYR A 63 -5.81 -14.59 10.55
C TYR A 63 -4.37 -14.91 10.13
N LEU A 64 -3.88 -14.33 9.02
CA LEU A 64 -2.53 -14.56 8.50
C LEU A 64 -1.43 -14.07 9.45
N LEU A 65 -1.71 -13.00 10.19
CA LEU A 65 -0.78 -12.38 11.13
C LEU A 65 -0.98 -12.87 12.58
N GLY A 66 -1.99 -13.69 12.84
CA GLY A 66 -2.31 -14.18 14.19
C GLY A 66 -2.69 -13.06 15.17
N LEU A 67 -3.38 -12.02 14.69
CA LEU A 67 -3.72 -10.83 15.48
C LEU A 67 -5.07 -10.92 16.21
N GLN A 68 -5.80 -12.03 16.04
CA GLN A 68 -7.08 -12.26 16.71
C GLN A 68 -6.93 -12.16 18.22
N ASP A 69 -7.82 -11.42 18.88
CA ASP A 69 -7.81 -11.18 20.33
C ASP A 69 -6.56 -10.43 20.83
N THR A 70 -5.85 -9.72 19.94
CA THR A 70 -4.68 -8.90 20.30
C THR A 70 -4.99 -7.41 20.23
N PRO A 71 -4.25 -6.56 20.96
CA PRO A 71 -4.37 -5.10 20.80
C PRO A 71 -4.06 -4.58 19.40
N GLN A 72 -3.43 -5.40 18.54
CA GLN A 72 -3.06 -5.06 17.17
C GLN A 72 -4.07 -5.57 16.13
N GLU A 73 -5.17 -6.19 16.59
CA GLU A 73 -6.23 -6.67 15.70
C GLU A 73 -6.78 -5.52 14.85
N LEU A 74 -6.83 -5.72 13.53
CA LEU A 74 -7.49 -4.78 12.63
C LEU A 74 -8.99 -4.81 12.91
N TYR A 75 -9.62 -3.64 12.87
CA TYR A 75 -11.05 -3.52 13.10
C TYR A 75 -11.88 -4.27 12.04
N THR A 76 -12.81 -5.13 12.49
CA THR A 76 -13.66 -5.97 11.61
C THR A 76 -15.17 -5.83 11.89
N GLY A 77 -15.62 -4.67 12.38
CA GLY A 77 -17.04 -4.40 12.68
C GLY A 77 -18.02 -4.41 11.48
N ALA A 78 -19.32 -4.20 11.77
CA ALA A 78 -20.40 -4.22 10.78
C ALA A 78 -20.69 -2.85 10.12
N GLU A 79 -20.08 -1.78 10.62
CA GLU A 79 -20.05 -0.45 9.98
C GLU A 79 -18.90 -0.39 8.96
N PRO A 80 -18.86 0.57 8.00
CA PRO A 80 -17.78 0.63 7.00
C PRO A 80 -16.40 0.59 7.69
N THR A 81 -15.76 -0.58 7.64
CA THR A 81 -14.66 -0.96 8.54
C THR A 81 -13.32 -0.39 8.12
N THR A 82 -13.22 0.04 6.87
CA THR A 82 -12.01 0.60 6.29
C THR A 82 -12.42 1.70 5.32
N SER A 83 -12.41 2.94 5.80
CA SER A 83 -12.37 4.14 4.96
C SER A 83 -10.95 4.43 4.45
N GLU A 84 -9.97 3.69 4.97
CA GLU A 84 -8.54 3.93 4.81
C GLU A 84 -7.84 2.77 4.09
N PHE A 85 -6.81 3.10 3.33
CA PHE A 85 -5.80 2.15 2.88
C PHE A 85 -4.81 1.91 4.02
N THR A 86 -4.70 0.66 4.47
CA THR A 86 -3.79 0.30 5.57
C THR A 86 -2.62 -0.50 5.03
N VAL A 87 -1.42 0.06 5.11
CA VAL A 87 -0.17 -0.62 4.76
C VAL A 87 0.44 -1.22 6.02
N ILE A 88 0.57 -2.53 6.06
CA ILE A 88 1.10 -3.28 7.20
C ILE A 88 2.45 -3.85 6.81
N THR A 89 3.50 -3.43 7.53
CA THR A 89 4.87 -3.84 7.25
C THR A 89 5.64 -4.11 8.54
N HIS A 90 6.84 -4.67 8.39
CA HIS A 90 7.67 -4.99 9.53
C HIS A 90 8.29 -3.72 10.11
N GLY A 91 8.30 -3.65 11.44
CA GLY A 91 9.13 -2.72 12.19
C GLY A 91 9.51 -3.30 13.55
N GLU A 92 10.53 -2.73 14.17
CA GLU A 92 11.05 -3.20 15.47
C GLU A 92 10.02 -3.06 16.62
N LYS A 93 9.06 -2.16 16.46
CA LYS A 93 8.01 -1.85 17.44
C LYS A 93 6.70 -1.61 16.74
N VAL A 94 5.61 -1.83 17.48
CA VAL A 94 4.27 -1.48 17.01
C VAL A 94 4.15 0.04 16.95
N ARG A 95 3.86 0.60 15.77
CA ARG A 95 3.54 2.01 15.60
C ARG A 95 2.65 2.26 14.39
N THR A 96 1.87 3.34 14.48
CA THR A 96 1.11 3.89 13.36
C THR A 96 1.90 5.02 12.71
N ILE A 97 1.80 5.12 11.39
CA ILE A 97 2.51 6.12 10.57
C ILE A 97 1.47 6.79 9.68
N GLU A 98 1.44 8.11 9.68
CA GLU A 98 0.56 8.89 8.82
C GLU A 98 0.96 8.75 7.34
N GLY A 99 -0.02 8.73 6.45
CA GLY A 99 0.22 8.58 5.01
C GLY A 99 1.14 9.64 4.42
N ILE A 100 1.06 10.88 4.90
CA ILE A 100 1.97 11.95 4.47
C ILE A 100 3.43 11.67 4.87
N VAL A 101 3.65 11.13 6.06
CA VAL A 101 4.99 10.74 6.53
C VAL A 101 5.50 9.53 5.75
N MET A 102 4.62 8.58 5.43
CA MET A 102 4.98 7.43 4.60
C MET A 102 5.39 7.81 3.19
N ALA A 103 4.69 8.78 2.58
CA ALA A 103 4.94 9.21 1.22
C ALA A 103 6.21 10.06 1.12
N ALA A 104 6.48 10.89 2.14
CA ALA A 104 7.70 11.69 2.22
C ALA A 104 8.99 10.86 2.47
N ASP A 105 8.86 9.63 2.97
CA ASP A 105 10.01 8.75 3.23
C ASP A 105 10.53 8.10 1.93
N SER A 106 11.54 8.74 1.33
CA SER A 106 12.20 8.25 0.11
C SER A 106 12.86 6.86 0.23
N ALA A 107 13.05 6.35 1.45
CA ALA A 107 13.54 4.98 1.65
C ALA A 107 12.42 3.93 1.45
N ARG A 108 11.16 4.36 1.38
CA ARG A 108 9.99 3.53 1.11
C ARG A 108 9.52 3.68 -0.33
N SER A 109 8.79 2.68 -0.80
CA SER A 109 8.19 2.66 -2.14
C SER A 109 6.83 3.39 -2.21
N PHE A 110 6.54 4.35 -1.30
CA PHE A 110 5.23 5.01 -1.20
C PHE A 110 5.21 6.46 -1.66
N SER A 111 6.36 7.08 -1.97
CA SER A 111 6.41 8.43 -2.53
C SER A 111 5.58 8.63 -3.80
N PRO A 112 5.36 7.64 -4.70
CA PRO A 112 4.48 7.84 -5.85
C PRO A 112 3.02 8.10 -5.49
N LEU A 113 2.60 7.83 -4.25
CA LEU A 113 1.24 8.08 -3.78
C LEU A 113 0.96 9.58 -3.54
N GLU A 114 1.99 10.42 -3.43
CA GLU A 114 1.82 11.88 -3.29
C GLU A 114 1.03 12.49 -4.45
N ARG A 115 1.09 11.88 -5.64
CA ARG A 115 0.36 12.33 -6.83
C ARG A 115 -1.16 12.33 -6.68
N PHE A 116 -1.70 11.55 -5.73
CA PHE A 116 -3.13 11.49 -5.45
C PHE A 116 -3.60 12.61 -4.49
N GLY A 117 -2.67 13.45 -4.02
CA GLY A 117 -2.98 14.63 -3.22
C GLY A 117 -3.24 14.35 -1.74
N GLN A 118 -3.38 15.44 -0.98
CA GLN A 118 -3.51 15.39 0.48
C GLN A 118 -4.73 14.57 0.95
N ASN A 119 -5.87 14.73 0.27
CA ASN A 119 -7.11 14.01 0.60
C ASN A 119 -6.94 12.48 0.56
N PHE A 120 -6.07 11.97 -0.31
CA PHE A 120 -5.73 10.55 -0.35
C PHE A 120 -4.78 10.17 0.78
N LEU A 121 -3.74 10.97 1.02
CA LEU A 121 -2.74 10.71 2.05
C LEU A 121 -3.33 10.71 3.47
N GLU A 122 -4.37 11.51 3.71
CA GLU A 122 -5.15 11.48 4.97
C GLU A 122 -5.90 10.15 5.17
N LYS A 123 -6.14 9.40 4.09
CA LYS A 123 -6.80 8.09 4.10
C LYS A 123 -5.81 6.94 3.95
N LEU A 124 -4.51 7.21 4.00
CA LEU A 124 -3.45 6.22 3.95
C LEU A 124 -2.83 6.11 5.34
N VAL A 125 -2.78 4.90 5.88
CA VAL A 125 -2.22 4.63 7.20
C VAL A 125 -1.19 3.51 7.11
N GLY A 126 -0.05 3.70 7.75
CA GLY A 126 0.97 2.69 7.94
C GLY A 126 0.88 2.07 9.32
N ILE A 127 0.99 0.75 9.39
CA ILE A 127 1.19 0.02 10.64
C ILE A 127 2.49 -0.75 10.52
N GLU A 128 3.40 -0.46 11.43
CA GLU A 128 4.61 -1.27 11.62
C GLU A 128 4.43 -2.16 12.83
N MET A 129 4.87 -3.42 12.72
CA MET A 129 4.92 -4.33 13.86
C MET A 129 5.98 -5.43 13.66
N PRO A 130 6.55 -5.96 14.76
CA PRO A 130 7.49 -7.06 14.67
C PRO A 130 6.75 -8.36 14.32
N HIS A 131 6.87 -8.81 13.06
CA HIS A 131 6.26 -10.06 12.62
C HIS A 131 7.09 -10.75 11.52
N LYS A 132 7.27 -12.08 11.64
CA LYS A 132 8.12 -12.88 10.74
C LYS A 132 7.64 -12.91 9.29
N LEU A 133 6.32 -12.88 9.07
CA LEU A 133 5.78 -12.78 7.71
C LEU A 133 6.08 -11.40 7.11
N LEU A 134 5.95 -10.35 7.91
CA LEU A 134 6.15 -8.97 7.46
C LEU A 134 7.63 -8.66 7.17
N GLU A 135 8.58 -9.44 7.69
CA GLU A 135 9.99 -9.38 7.27
C GLU A 135 10.15 -9.68 5.77
N ARG A 136 9.18 -10.38 5.17
CA ARG A 136 9.26 -10.87 3.78
C ARG A 136 8.28 -10.20 2.84
N VAL A 137 7.13 -9.74 3.34
CA VAL A 137 6.09 -9.09 2.54
C VAL A 137 5.58 -7.84 3.24
N THR A 138 5.05 -6.92 2.44
CA THR A 138 4.18 -5.85 2.94
C THR A 138 2.74 -6.22 2.58
N ILE A 139 1.81 -6.08 3.51
CA ILE A 139 0.38 -6.33 3.27
C ILE A 139 -0.31 -4.98 3.12
N VAL A 140 -1.26 -4.88 2.20
CA VAL A 140 -2.10 -3.70 2.03
C VAL A 140 -3.56 -4.12 2.13
N ASP A 141 -4.24 -3.62 3.15
CA ASP A 141 -5.70 -3.68 3.26
C ASP A 141 -6.31 -2.46 2.56
N THR A 142 -7.39 -2.66 1.83
CA THR A 142 -8.07 -1.58 1.11
C THR A 142 -9.48 -1.37 1.62
N PRO A 143 -10.04 -0.15 1.44
CA PRO A 143 -11.46 0.08 1.59
C PRO A 143 -12.30 -0.92 0.80
N GLY A 144 -13.46 -1.28 1.35
CA GLY A 144 -14.42 -2.13 0.66
C GLY A 144 -15.01 -1.45 -0.56
N ILE A 145 -15.03 -2.14 -1.69
CA ILE A 145 -15.70 -1.64 -2.90
C ILE A 145 -17.22 -1.77 -2.73
N ILE A 146 -17.97 -0.73 -3.09
CA ILE A 146 -19.43 -0.76 -3.01
C ILE A 146 -19.97 -1.17 -4.36
N GLU A 147 -20.73 -2.26 -4.38
CA GLU A 147 -21.27 -2.80 -5.64
C GLU A 147 -22.65 -2.22 -5.99
N ASN A 148 -23.35 -1.55 -5.06
CA ASN A 148 -24.75 -1.10 -5.25
C ASN A 148 -25.03 0.32 -4.75
N ARG A 149 -25.74 1.13 -5.56
CA ARG A 149 -26.20 2.50 -5.20
C ARG A 149 -27.04 2.56 -3.90
N LYS A 150 -27.81 1.52 -3.57
CA LYS A 150 -28.59 1.47 -2.32
C LYS A 150 -27.75 1.34 -1.05
N GLN A 151 -26.50 0.87 -1.16
CA GLN A 151 -25.55 0.87 -0.03
C GLN A 151 -24.87 2.24 0.14
N GLN A 152 -24.78 3.06 -0.91
CA GLN A 152 -24.34 4.46 -0.79
C GLN A 152 -25.29 5.27 0.09
N GLU A 153 -26.61 5.10 -0.08
CA GLU A 153 -27.64 5.83 0.70
C GLU A 153 -27.62 5.50 2.20
N ARG A 154 -27.17 4.30 2.60
CA ARG A 154 -27.05 3.89 4.01
C ARG A 154 -25.73 4.28 4.66
N GLY A 155 -24.72 4.67 3.87
CA GLY A 155 -23.37 5.01 4.32
C GLY A 155 -23.05 6.51 4.27
N SER A 156 -24.08 7.36 4.13
CA SER A 156 -24.04 8.75 3.63
C SER A 156 -23.17 9.78 4.37
N GLU A 157 -22.36 9.41 5.37
CA GLU A 157 -21.42 10.36 5.98
C GLU A 157 -19.94 9.92 5.92
N ASN A 158 -19.62 8.63 5.77
CA ASN A 158 -18.23 8.13 5.88
C ASN A 158 -17.77 7.22 4.72
N THR A 159 -18.53 7.18 3.62
CA THR A 159 -18.35 6.16 2.59
C THR A 159 -17.72 6.72 1.32
N ILE A 160 -16.54 6.22 0.97
CA ILE A 160 -15.70 6.75 -0.11
C ILE A 160 -15.69 5.77 -1.28
N SER A 161 -16.23 6.18 -2.43
CA SER A 161 -16.05 5.47 -3.71
C SER A 161 -14.61 5.64 -4.22
N ILE A 162 -14.05 4.60 -4.86
CA ILE A 162 -12.70 4.67 -5.47
C ILE A 162 -12.62 5.83 -6.49
N GLU A 163 -13.69 6.06 -7.25
CA GLU A 163 -13.80 7.23 -8.14
C GLU A 163 -13.73 8.55 -7.35
N GLY A 164 -14.43 8.65 -6.21
CA GLY A 164 -14.36 9.83 -5.32
C GLY A 164 -13.01 10.04 -4.63
N MET A 165 -12.14 9.03 -4.56
CA MET A 165 -10.75 9.18 -4.09
C MET A 165 -9.82 9.74 -5.18
N LEU A 166 -10.15 9.52 -6.45
CA LEU A 166 -9.31 9.88 -7.59
C LEU A 166 -9.76 11.17 -8.28
N GLU A 167 -11.04 11.53 -8.19
CA GLU A 167 -11.63 12.72 -8.82
C GLU A 167 -11.49 14.01 -7.99
N GLY A 168 -10.94 13.94 -6.77
CA GLY A 168 -10.70 15.09 -5.90
C GLY A 168 -9.39 15.86 -6.16
N SER A 169 -8.74 15.62 -7.31
CA SER A 169 -7.47 16.23 -7.75
C SER A 169 -7.66 17.58 -8.42
#